data_AF-A0A843RVW5-F1
#
_entry.id   AF-A0A843RVW5-F1
#
_cell.length_a   1.000
_cell.length_b   1.000
_cell.length_c   1.000
_cell.angle_alpha   90.00
_cell.angle_beta   90.00
_cell.angle_gamma   90.00
#
_symmetry.space_group_name_H-M   'P 1'
#
loop_
_entity.id
_entity.type
_entity.pdbx_description
1 polymer ?
#
loop_
_entity_poly.entity_id
_entity_poly.type
_entity_poly.pdbx_seq_one_letter_code
_entity_poly.pdbx_strand_id
1 'polypeptide(L)'
;MAIFVRPVREQVEHDRVIRFLQTRWRRRFAVEINTGEERAASIRLRETPLYPDLILTPTDGGKPHAIVEVETGESVNHLEALSQWVAFSKAKARFYLYVPAASVDTARRLCTAFRVAPSEIWSYHTLGDQIRFTQVTRAPAAGERTAEAAVKPVRAKSAAKRPARAPARAAKPSGKTKSTPRATVKRAAKAVTRRTGRAERPARAAAARKTPPARKTTGTRRAKTVRAQKRR
;
A
#
# COMPACT_ATOMS: atom_id res chain seq x y z
N MET A 1 -1.68 -10.04 10.88
CA MET A 1 -1.30 -9.69 12.26
C MET A 1 -1.08 -8.19 12.22
N ALA A 2 -2.05 -7.39 12.68
CA ALA A 2 -1.88 -5.94 12.78
C ALA A 2 -0.85 -5.69 13.89
N ILE A 3 0.22 -4.96 13.58
CA ILE A 3 1.44 -4.94 14.42
C ILE A 3 1.37 -3.80 15.46
N PHE A 4 0.36 -2.94 15.40
CA PHE A 4 0.13 -1.89 16.39
C PHE A 4 -1.30 -1.90 16.92
N VAL A 5 -1.43 -1.83 18.24
CA VAL A 5 -2.67 -1.41 18.89
C VAL A 5 -2.85 0.07 18.55
N ARG A 6 -3.75 0.38 17.62
CA ARG A 6 -4.08 1.76 17.26
C ARG A 6 -4.65 2.48 18.50
N PRO A 7 -4.32 3.77 18.72
CA PRO A 7 -4.97 4.54 19.78
C PRO A 7 -6.49 4.51 19.62
N VAL A 8 -7.23 4.50 20.74
CA VAL A 8 -8.71 4.40 20.73
C VAL A 8 -9.36 5.42 19.81
N ARG A 9 -8.84 6.65 19.77
CA ARG A 9 -9.34 7.71 18.89
C ARG A 9 -9.23 7.33 17.41
N GLU A 10 -8.07 6.81 17.00
CA GLU A 10 -7.84 6.37 15.62
C GLU A 10 -8.71 5.16 15.29
N GLN A 11 -8.88 4.22 16.23
CA GLN A 11 -9.77 3.08 16.00
C GLN A 11 -11.23 3.50 15.81
N VAL A 12 -11.72 4.47 16.59
CA VAL A 12 -13.08 5.01 16.43
C VAL A 12 -13.25 5.72 15.08
N GLU A 13 -12.24 6.48 14.63
CA GLU A 13 -12.26 7.09 13.31
C GLU A 13 -12.29 6.04 12.19
N HIS A 14 -11.40 5.04 12.28
CA HIS A 14 -11.31 3.92 11.35
C HIS A 14 -12.65 3.18 11.22
N ASP A 15 -13.22 2.73 12.34
CA ASP A 15 -14.51 2.02 12.35
C ASP A 15 -15.65 2.90 11.81
N ARG A 16 -15.62 4.21 12.06
CA ARG A 16 -16.62 5.16 11.53
C ARG A 16 -16.56 5.23 10.01
N VAL A 17 -15.36 5.30 9.44
CA VAL A 17 -15.17 5.32 7.98
C VAL A 17 -15.63 3.99 7.38
N ILE A 18 -15.28 2.85 7.99
CA ILE A 18 -15.73 1.51 7.53
C ILE A 18 -17.25 1.42 7.46
N ARG A 19 -17.95 1.81 8.53
CA ARG A 19 -19.42 1.76 8.58
C ARG A 19 -20.07 2.67 7.54
N PHE A 20 -19.47 3.83 7.29
CA PHE A 20 -19.93 4.73 6.23
C PHE A 20 -19.75 4.09 4.85
N LEU A 21 -18.58 3.50 4.59
CA LEU A 21 -18.30 2.79 3.33
C LEU A 21 -19.23 1.59 3.14
N GLN A 22 -19.53 0.83 4.18
CA GLN A 22 -20.52 -0.25 4.14
C GLN A 22 -21.87 0.27 3.63
N THR A 23 -22.36 1.37 4.20
CA THR A 23 -23.63 1.98 3.83
C THR A 23 -23.63 2.52 2.39
N ARG A 24 -22.48 3.01 1.91
CA ARG A 24 -22.31 3.48 0.53
C ARG A 24 -22.32 2.33 -0.47
N TRP A 25 -21.62 1.24 -0.17
CA TRP A 25 -21.42 0.13 -1.11
C TRP A 25 -22.52 -0.92 -1.10
N ARG A 26 -23.28 -1.06 0.00
CA ARG A 26 -24.42 -2.02 0.10
C ARG A 26 -25.51 -1.85 -0.95
N ARG A 27 -25.57 -0.69 -1.61
CA ARG A 27 -26.52 -0.43 -2.70
C ARG A 27 -26.15 -1.17 -4.00
N ARG A 28 -24.90 -1.63 -4.13
CA ARG A 28 -24.34 -2.21 -5.36
C ARG A 28 -23.72 -3.59 -5.16
N PHE A 29 -23.32 -3.92 -3.94
CA PHE A 29 -22.59 -5.13 -3.61
C PHE A 29 -23.13 -5.73 -2.30
N ALA A 30 -22.97 -7.04 -2.14
CA ALA A 30 -22.92 -7.64 -0.83
C ALA A 30 -21.61 -7.21 -0.14
N VAL A 31 -21.72 -6.63 1.05
CA VAL A 31 -20.58 -6.04 1.77
C VAL A 31 -20.37 -6.76 3.08
N GLU A 32 -19.20 -7.39 3.20
CA GLU A 32 -18.71 -7.94 4.46
C GLU A 32 -17.68 -6.96 5.03
N ILE A 33 -17.71 -6.75 6.34
CA ILE A 33 -16.81 -5.83 7.04
C ILE A 33 -16.06 -6.54 8.16
N ASN A 34 -14.83 -6.11 8.40
CA ASN A 34 -14.05 -6.46 9.57
C ASN A 34 -13.76 -5.16 10.33
N THR A 35 -14.19 -5.06 11.58
CA THR A 35 -13.93 -3.88 12.43
C THR A 35 -13.09 -4.25 13.65
N GLY A 36 -12.18 -3.36 14.06
CA GLY A 36 -11.26 -3.66 15.16
C GLY A 36 -10.43 -4.92 14.92
N GLU A 37 -10.49 -5.87 15.85
CA GLU A 37 -9.77 -7.16 15.74
C GLU A 37 -10.61 -8.28 15.10
N GLU A 38 -11.82 -7.97 14.65
CA GLU A 38 -12.72 -8.95 14.05
C GLU A 38 -12.15 -9.49 12.73
N ARG A 39 -12.33 -10.80 12.53
CA ARG A 39 -11.85 -11.53 11.35
C ARG A 39 -12.96 -12.41 10.79
N ALA A 40 -14.13 -11.80 10.59
CA ALA A 40 -15.35 -12.50 10.16
C ALA A 40 -15.27 -12.92 8.69
N ALA A 41 -14.74 -12.04 7.83
CA ALA A 41 -14.67 -12.29 6.40
C ALA A 41 -13.22 -12.27 5.91
N SER A 42 -12.86 -13.20 5.04
CA SER A 42 -11.49 -13.31 4.52
C SER A 42 -11.47 -13.55 3.02
N ILE A 43 -10.40 -13.05 2.40
CA ILE A 43 -10.03 -13.46 1.04
C ILE A 43 -8.84 -14.41 1.11
N ARG A 44 -8.81 -15.41 0.23
CA ARG A 44 -7.65 -16.31 0.12
C ARG A 44 -6.65 -15.76 -0.89
N LEU A 45 -5.45 -15.43 -0.42
CA LEU A 45 -4.30 -15.23 -1.27
C LEU A 45 -3.42 -16.47 -1.19
N ARG A 46 -3.43 -17.29 -2.25
CA ARG A 46 -2.82 -18.62 -2.25
C ARG A 46 -3.41 -19.46 -1.11
N GLU A 47 -2.65 -19.71 -0.05
CA GLU A 47 -3.07 -20.48 1.13
C GLU A 47 -3.20 -19.60 2.38
N THR A 48 -2.88 -18.31 2.29
CA THR A 48 -2.94 -17.39 3.41
C THR A 48 -4.26 -16.62 3.38
N PRO A 49 -5.09 -16.70 4.43
CA PRO A 49 -6.27 -15.85 4.56
C PRO A 49 -5.82 -14.42 4.87
N LEU A 50 -6.35 -13.46 4.10
CA LEU A 50 -6.21 -12.03 4.37
C LEU A 50 -7.56 -11.48 4.82
N TYR A 51 -7.51 -10.51 5.72
CA TYR A 51 -8.68 -9.92 6.36
C TYR A 51 -8.67 -8.41 6.11
N PRO A 52 -9.08 -7.96 4.90
CA PRO A 52 -9.22 -6.54 4.62
C PRO A 52 -10.41 -5.95 5.39
N ASP A 53 -10.45 -4.63 5.53
CA ASP A 53 -11.54 -3.96 6.25
C ASP A 53 -12.92 -4.18 5.61
N LEU A 54 -13.01 -4.18 4.27
CA LEU A 54 -14.23 -4.55 3.56
C LEU A 54 -13.95 -5.49 2.38
N ILE A 55 -14.88 -6.41 2.18
CA ILE A 55 -14.94 -7.28 1.00
C ILE A 55 -16.24 -6.96 0.25
N LEU A 56 -16.10 -6.56 -1.02
CA LEU A 56 -17.20 -6.25 -1.91
C LEU A 56 -17.41 -7.44 -2.84
N THR A 57 -18.54 -8.12 -2.69
CA THR A 57 -18.94 -9.25 -3.54
C THR A 57 -20.15 -8.83 -4.37
N PRO A 58 -20.25 -9.20 -5.66
CA PRO A 58 -21.46 -8.95 -6.44
C PRO A 58 -22.70 -9.51 -5.72
N THR A 59 -23.84 -8.82 -5.78
CA THR A 59 -25.07 -9.24 -5.11
C THR A 59 -25.57 -10.60 -5.60
N ASP A 60 -25.27 -10.95 -6.85
CA ASP A 60 -25.61 -12.23 -7.47
C ASP A 60 -24.67 -13.37 -7.01
N GLY A 61 -23.74 -13.08 -6.09
CA GLY A 61 -22.73 -14.00 -5.60
C GLY A 61 -21.48 -14.06 -6.48
N GLY A 62 -20.59 -15.01 -6.15
CA GLY A 62 -19.36 -15.25 -6.91
C GLY A 62 -18.09 -14.74 -6.22
N LYS A 63 -17.06 -14.45 -7.01
CA LYS A 63 -15.74 -14.04 -6.50
C LYS A 63 -15.79 -12.59 -6.01
N PRO A 64 -15.01 -12.22 -4.97
CA PRO A 64 -14.90 -10.85 -4.52
C PRO A 64 -14.52 -9.91 -5.68
N HIS A 65 -15.33 -8.87 -5.87
CA HIS A 65 -15.11 -7.83 -6.87
C HIS A 65 -13.96 -6.92 -6.47
N ALA A 66 -13.99 -6.46 -5.22
CA ALA A 66 -12.98 -5.58 -4.66
C ALA A 66 -12.77 -5.85 -3.17
N ILE A 67 -11.57 -5.54 -2.71
CA ILE A 67 -11.23 -5.42 -1.29
C ILE A 67 -10.90 -3.97 -1.00
N VAL A 68 -11.29 -3.53 0.18
CA VAL A 68 -11.09 -2.15 0.63
C VAL A 68 -10.29 -2.17 1.90
N GLU A 69 -9.24 -1.36 1.94
CA GLU A 69 -8.48 -1.06 3.15
C GLU A 69 -8.64 0.42 3.49
N VAL A 70 -8.90 0.69 4.77
CA VAL A 70 -9.06 2.04 5.33
C VAL A 70 -7.90 2.31 6.26
N GLU A 71 -7.21 3.43 6.00
CA GLU A 71 -6.12 3.90 6.81
C GLU A 71 -6.51 5.17 7.57
N THR A 72 -5.86 5.41 8.69
CA THR A 72 -5.95 6.61 9.51
C THR A 72 -4.61 7.36 9.50
N GLY A 73 -4.52 8.47 10.26
CA GLY A 73 -3.34 9.34 10.24
C GLY A 73 -2.05 8.60 10.57
N GLU A 74 -2.08 7.75 11.60
CA GLU A 74 -0.91 7.02 12.09
C GLU A 74 -0.67 5.69 11.35
N SER A 75 -1.71 5.11 10.75
CA SER A 75 -1.60 3.81 10.07
C SER A 75 -1.05 3.92 8.63
N VAL A 76 -1.06 5.12 8.02
CA VAL A 76 -0.32 5.38 6.76
C VAL A 76 1.20 5.39 7.03
N ASN A 77 1.81 4.20 7.05
CA ASN A 77 3.22 4.02 7.37
C ASN A 77 3.88 2.86 6.59
N HIS A 78 5.19 2.70 6.75
CA HIS A 78 5.99 1.70 6.04
C HIS A 78 5.66 0.25 6.43
N LEU A 79 5.32 0.00 7.69
CA LEU A 79 5.06 -1.35 8.19
C LEU A 79 3.69 -1.86 7.72
N GLU A 80 2.68 -1.00 7.70
CA GLU A 80 1.36 -1.35 7.12
C GLU A 80 1.46 -1.59 5.62
N ALA A 81 2.23 -0.75 4.91
CA ALA A 81 2.45 -0.95 3.48
C ALA A 81 3.09 -2.32 3.18
N LEU A 82 4.10 -2.72 3.94
CA LEU A 82 4.78 -4.02 3.77
C LEU A 82 3.95 -5.21 4.25
N SER A 83 3.27 -5.08 5.38
CA SER A 83 2.57 -6.20 6.02
C SER A 83 1.22 -6.49 5.38
N GLN A 84 0.51 -5.45 4.94
CA GLN A 84 -0.87 -5.57 4.45
C GLN A 84 -0.99 -5.19 2.97
N TRP A 85 -0.59 -3.97 2.58
CA TRP A 85 -0.91 -3.45 1.24
C TRP A 85 -0.22 -4.25 0.13
N VAL A 86 1.01 -4.70 0.35
CA VAL A 86 1.72 -5.58 -0.59
C VAL A 86 0.99 -6.91 -0.79
N ALA A 87 0.36 -7.46 0.24
CA ALA A 87 -0.44 -8.67 0.12
C ALA A 87 -1.76 -8.40 -0.62
N PHE A 88 -2.47 -7.33 -0.24
CA PHE A 88 -3.73 -6.94 -0.86
C PHE A 88 -3.60 -6.59 -2.34
N SER A 89 -2.54 -5.88 -2.74
CA SER A 89 -2.28 -5.57 -4.16
C SER A 89 -2.01 -6.80 -5.04
N LYS A 90 -1.69 -7.94 -4.45
CA LYS A 90 -1.50 -9.22 -5.16
C LYS A 90 -2.76 -10.09 -5.18
N ALA A 91 -3.81 -9.69 -4.47
CA ALA A 91 -5.10 -10.37 -4.51
C ALA A 91 -5.71 -10.29 -5.92
N LYS A 92 -6.57 -11.27 -6.25
CA LYS A 92 -7.27 -11.27 -7.55
C LYS A 92 -8.39 -10.21 -7.64
N ALA A 93 -8.87 -9.75 -6.49
CA ALA A 93 -9.89 -8.70 -6.40
C ALA A 93 -9.24 -7.32 -6.58
N ARG A 94 -10.04 -6.33 -7.01
CA ARG A 94 -9.55 -4.94 -7.11
C ARG A 94 -9.21 -4.41 -5.72
N PHE A 95 -8.05 -3.81 -5.55
CA PHE A 95 -7.62 -3.25 -4.26
C PHE A 95 -7.93 -1.74 -4.21
N TYR A 96 -8.81 -1.33 -3.31
CA TYR A 96 -9.12 0.09 -3.06
C TYR A 96 -8.52 0.52 -1.72
N LEU A 97 -7.74 1.60 -1.76
CA LEU A 97 -7.09 2.16 -0.58
C LEU A 97 -7.73 3.50 -0.22
N TYR A 98 -8.32 3.60 0.97
CA TYR A 98 -8.90 4.82 1.51
C TYR A 98 -7.95 5.41 2.55
N VAL A 99 -7.55 6.66 2.37
CA VAL A 99 -6.59 7.35 3.25
C VAL A 99 -7.11 8.71 3.68
N PRO A 100 -6.67 9.25 4.83
CA PRO A 100 -6.96 10.63 5.19
C PRO A 100 -6.41 11.56 4.10
N ALA A 101 -7.11 12.65 3.82
CA ALA A 101 -6.68 13.61 2.81
C ALA A 101 -5.26 14.17 3.05
N ALA A 102 -4.87 14.35 4.30
CA ALA A 102 -3.54 14.81 4.68
C ALA A 102 -2.42 13.79 4.38
N SER A 103 -2.77 12.51 4.21
CA SER A 103 -1.82 11.40 4.06
C SER A 103 -1.73 10.87 2.63
N VAL A 104 -2.44 11.47 1.66
CA VAL A 104 -2.49 11.04 0.25
C VAL A 104 -1.10 10.98 -0.37
N ASP A 105 -0.28 12.01 -0.19
CA ASP A 105 1.07 12.05 -0.78
C ASP A 105 1.99 11.00 -0.17
N THR A 106 1.88 10.77 1.14
CA THR A 106 2.62 9.71 1.83
C THR A 106 2.20 8.35 1.33
N ALA A 107 0.90 8.08 1.23
CA ALA A 107 0.38 6.81 0.71
C ALA A 107 0.84 6.55 -0.73
N ARG A 108 0.84 7.57 -1.61
CA ARG A 108 1.37 7.46 -2.98
C ARG A 108 2.86 7.09 -2.97
N ARG A 109 3.68 7.79 -2.18
CA ARG A 109 5.12 7.50 -2.05
C ARG A 109 5.36 6.07 -1.57
N LEU A 110 4.62 5.61 -0.57
CA LEU A 110 4.70 4.24 -0.06
C LEU A 110 4.29 3.22 -1.11
N CYS A 111 3.22 3.50 -1.87
CA CYS A 111 2.80 2.62 -2.96
C CYS A 111 3.90 2.49 -4.03
N THR A 112 4.53 3.58 -4.43
CA THR A 112 5.67 3.55 -5.36
C THR A 112 6.87 2.82 -4.78
N ALA A 113 7.25 3.11 -3.53
CA ALA A 113 8.42 2.51 -2.88
C ALA A 113 8.30 0.99 -2.75
N PHE A 114 7.11 0.49 -2.40
CA PHE A 114 6.86 -0.93 -2.15
C PHE A 114 6.20 -1.65 -3.34
N ARG A 115 6.07 -0.98 -4.49
CA ARG A 115 5.41 -1.51 -5.70
C ARG A 115 4.00 -2.03 -5.44
N VAL A 116 3.28 -1.34 -4.56
CA VAL A 116 1.86 -1.58 -4.33
C VAL A 116 1.09 -0.89 -5.45
N ALA A 117 0.29 -1.64 -6.17
CA ALA A 117 -0.54 -1.14 -7.26
C ALA A 117 -2.03 -1.19 -6.86
N PRO A 118 -2.51 -0.25 -6.02
CA PRO A 118 -3.95 -0.16 -5.75
C PRO A 118 -4.68 0.16 -7.05
N SER A 119 -5.84 -0.48 -7.24
CA SER A 119 -6.73 -0.17 -8.36
C SER A 119 -7.26 1.25 -8.25
N GLU A 120 -7.57 1.69 -7.03
CA GLU A 120 -8.03 3.06 -6.76
C GLU A 120 -7.49 3.55 -5.42
N ILE A 121 -7.12 4.84 -5.37
CA ILE A 121 -6.80 5.54 -4.13
C ILE A 121 -7.88 6.61 -3.92
N TRP A 122 -8.53 6.55 -2.78
CA TRP A 122 -9.55 7.49 -2.35
C TRP A 122 -9.04 8.25 -1.13
N SER A 123 -9.28 9.56 -1.09
CA SER A 123 -9.09 10.34 0.12
C SER A 123 -10.42 10.51 0.83
N TYR A 124 -10.37 10.60 2.15
CA TYR A 124 -11.52 10.99 2.95
C TYR A 124 -11.22 12.23 3.80
N HIS A 125 -12.27 13.01 4.02
CA HIS A 125 -12.27 14.17 4.91
C HIS A 125 -13.38 13.99 5.96
N THR A 126 -13.02 14.10 7.23
CA THR A 126 -13.94 14.13 8.36
C THR A 126 -14.27 15.60 8.67
N LEU A 127 -15.53 15.99 8.44
CA LEU A 127 -16.03 17.35 8.71
C LEU A 127 -17.16 17.25 9.74
N GLY A 128 -16.80 17.29 11.02
CA GLY A 128 -17.73 17.00 12.11
C GLY A 128 -18.28 15.59 11.97
N ASP A 129 -19.58 15.49 11.64
CA ASP A 129 -20.25 14.20 11.47
C ASP A 129 -20.32 13.66 10.04
N GLN A 130 -19.88 14.45 9.06
CA GLN A 130 -19.89 14.05 7.66
C GLN A 130 -18.53 13.50 7.24
N ILE A 131 -18.57 12.46 6.41
CA ILE A 131 -17.39 11.92 5.74
C ILE A 131 -17.56 12.13 4.24
N ARG A 132 -16.63 12.88 3.64
CA ARG A 132 -16.59 13.10 2.18
C ARG A 132 -15.46 12.27 1.60
N PHE A 133 -15.73 11.62 0.46
CA PHE A 133 -14.74 10.84 -0.27
C PHE A 133 -14.44 11.47 -1.61
N THR A 134 -13.16 11.59 -1.93
CA THR A 134 -12.68 12.10 -3.21
C THR A 134 -11.79 11.06 -3.86
N GLN A 135 -12.04 10.74 -5.12
CA GLN A 135 -11.17 9.83 -5.86
C GLN A 135 -9.89 10.57 -6.24
N VAL A 136 -8.74 10.05 -5.83
CA VAL A 136 -7.45 10.68 -6.08
C VAL A 136 -6.70 10.01 -7.23
N THR A 137 -6.79 8.68 -7.30
CA THR A 137 -6.19 7.90 -8.40
C THR A 137 -7.12 6.79 -8.81
N ARG A 138 -7.17 6.55 -10.13
CA ARG A 138 -7.72 5.35 -10.73
C ARG A 138 -6.65 4.73 -11.60
N ALA A 139 -6.18 3.54 -11.24
CA ALA A 139 -5.37 2.76 -12.15
C ALA A 139 -6.26 2.26 -13.30
N PRO A 140 -5.77 2.25 -14.54
CA PRO A 140 -6.50 1.65 -15.65
C PRO A 140 -6.77 0.18 -15.30
N ALA A 141 -8.02 -0.27 -15.50
CA ALA A 141 -8.37 -1.64 -15.17
C ALA A 141 -7.47 -2.60 -15.96
N ALA A 142 -6.81 -3.54 -15.28
CA ALA A 142 -6.05 -4.60 -15.92
C ALA A 142 -7.02 -5.50 -16.71
N GLY A 143 -7.36 -5.07 -17.93
CA GLY A 143 -8.45 -5.58 -18.75
C GLY A 143 -8.86 -4.59 -19.84
N GLU A 144 -8.68 -3.29 -19.60
CA GLU A 144 -8.72 -2.23 -20.63
C GLU A 144 -7.30 -1.92 -21.08
N ARG A 145 -6.59 -2.92 -21.64
CA ARG A 145 -5.59 -2.57 -22.64
C ARG A 145 -6.38 -2.26 -23.90
N THR A 146 -6.80 -1.01 -24.02
CA THR A 146 -7.16 -0.44 -25.31
C THR A 146 -6.07 -0.83 -26.30
N ALA A 147 -6.51 -1.34 -27.44
CA ALA A 147 -5.70 -1.72 -28.58
C ALA A 147 -5.09 -0.49 -29.28
N GLU A 148 -4.47 0.40 -28.51
CA GLU A 148 -3.97 1.70 -28.95
C GLU A 148 -2.51 1.88 -28.52
N ALA A 149 -1.69 0.85 -28.79
CA ALA A 149 -0.23 0.96 -28.78
C ALA A 149 0.38 -0.07 -29.74
N ALA A 150 -0.22 -0.22 -30.92
CA ALA A 150 0.38 -0.93 -32.04
C ALA A 150 0.12 -0.15 -33.33
N VAL A 151 0.55 1.10 -33.38
CA VAL A 151 0.82 1.76 -34.66
C VAL A 151 2.00 1.03 -35.28
N LYS A 152 1.68 0.01 -36.09
CA LYS A 152 2.62 -0.61 -37.01
C LYS A 152 3.17 0.50 -37.91
N PRO A 153 4.50 0.68 -38.05
CA PRO A 153 5.00 1.60 -39.06
C PRO A 153 4.60 1.03 -40.42
N VAL A 154 3.72 1.75 -41.12
CA VAL A 154 3.33 1.42 -42.49
C VAL A 154 4.58 1.58 -43.35
N ARG A 155 5.13 0.44 -43.74
CA ARG A 155 6.24 0.31 -44.69
C ARG A 155 5.76 0.85 -46.04
N ALA A 156 6.13 2.09 -46.35
CA ALA A 156 5.91 2.66 -47.66
C ALA A 156 6.69 1.84 -48.70
N LYS A 157 5.95 1.09 -49.53
CA LYS A 157 6.45 0.55 -50.78
C LYS A 157 6.65 1.72 -51.74
N SER A 158 7.90 2.03 -52.08
CA SER A 158 8.19 2.72 -53.34
C SER A 158 8.90 1.73 -54.25
N ALA A 159 8.23 1.39 -55.34
CA ALA A 159 8.71 0.55 -56.42
C ALA A 159 9.09 1.41 -57.62
N ALA A 160 10.04 0.88 -58.42
CA ALA A 160 10.59 1.38 -59.68
C ALA A 160 11.65 2.49 -59.52
N LYS A 161 12.82 2.43 -60.17
CA LYS A 161 13.12 1.89 -61.50
C LYS A 161 14.64 1.63 -61.62
N ARG A 162 15.05 0.46 -62.14
CA ARG A 162 16.40 0.24 -62.70
C ARG A 162 16.56 1.07 -63.98
N PRO A 163 17.77 1.53 -64.29
CA PRO A 163 18.44 0.94 -65.45
C PRO A 163 19.90 0.58 -65.18
N ALA A 164 20.40 -0.34 -66.01
CA ALA A 164 21.71 -0.95 -65.95
C ALA A 164 22.78 -0.11 -66.67
N ARG A 165 24.01 -0.07 -66.11
CA ARG A 165 25.28 -0.29 -66.85
C ARG A 165 26.50 -0.19 -65.90
N ALA A 166 27.35 -1.21 -65.93
CA ALA A 166 28.78 -1.13 -65.59
C ALA A 166 29.58 -1.08 -66.92
N PRO A 167 30.94 -1.08 -66.99
CA PRO A 167 31.97 -1.02 -65.94
C PRO A 167 33.18 -0.08 -66.28
N ALA A 168 34.03 0.25 -65.29
CA ALA A 168 35.50 0.51 -65.42
C ALA A 168 36.06 1.04 -64.09
N ARG A 169 37.33 0.93 -63.69
CA ARG A 169 38.44 -0.05 -63.79
C ARG A 169 39.56 0.54 -62.90
N ALA A 170 40.15 -0.26 -61.99
CA ALA A 170 41.45 -0.05 -61.31
C ALA A 170 41.64 1.25 -60.45
N ALA A 171 42.47 1.36 -59.41
CA ALA A 171 43.58 0.56 -58.89
C ALA A 171 43.74 0.79 -57.35
N LYS A 172 44.29 -0.22 -56.64
CA LYS A 172 45.06 -0.06 -55.38
C LYS A 172 46.49 0.47 -55.75
N PRO A 173 47.46 0.83 -54.84
CA PRO A 173 47.57 0.47 -53.41
C PRO A 173 48.30 1.48 -52.46
N SER A 174 48.37 1.06 -51.19
CA SER A 174 49.49 1.23 -50.24
C SER A 174 49.54 2.47 -49.33
N GLY A 175 49.84 2.20 -48.05
CA GLY A 175 50.10 3.21 -47.02
C GLY A 175 50.04 2.65 -45.60
N LYS A 176 50.97 1.74 -45.25
CA LYS A 176 51.40 1.46 -43.86
C LYS A 176 51.92 2.79 -43.24
N THR A 177 52.01 3.10 -41.93
CA THR A 177 52.42 2.32 -40.76
C THR A 177 52.34 3.23 -39.49
N LYS A 178 52.05 2.61 -38.34
CA LYS A 178 52.65 2.77 -36.99
C LYS A 178 52.54 4.03 -36.10
N SER A 179 52.43 3.67 -34.82
CA SER A 179 53.02 4.20 -33.57
C SER A 179 52.29 5.24 -32.71
N THR A 180 51.84 4.76 -31.54
CA THR A 180 51.75 5.41 -30.20
C THR A 180 53.16 5.77 -29.66
N PRO A 181 53.42 6.31 -28.43
CA PRO A 181 52.57 6.60 -27.25
C PRO A 181 52.93 7.90 -26.43
N ARG A 182 52.37 8.00 -25.19
CA ARG A 182 52.83 8.78 -23.98
C ARG A 182 52.28 10.23 -23.87
N ALA A 183 51.92 10.79 -22.70
CA ALA A 183 52.42 10.69 -21.32
C ALA A 183 51.33 11.19 -20.31
N THR A 184 50.97 10.45 -19.24
CA THR A 184 51.41 10.52 -17.82
C THR A 184 51.50 11.89 -17.13
N VAL A 185 50.70 12.11 -16.07
CA VAL A 185 51.07 12.68 -14.73
C VAL A 185 50.03 12.14 -13.70
N LYS A 186 50.35 11.22 -12.77
CA LYS A 186 50.75 11.38 -11.33
C LYS A 186 49.85 12.36 -10.54
N ARG A 187 49.53 12.24 -9.24
CA ARG A 187 49.64 11.27 -8.13
C ARG A 187 49.27 12.11 -6.89
N ALA A 188 48.37 11.69 -6.00
CA ALA A 188 48.43 12.09 -4.58
C ALA A 188 47.51 11.22 -3.73
N ALA A 189 48.13 10.37 -2.92
CA ALA A 189 47.53 9.75 -1.75
C ALA A 189 47.52 10.77 -0.60
N LYS A 190 46.53 10.67 0.30
CA LYS A 190 46.71 11.02 1.71
C LYS A 190 45.81 10.15 2.58
N ALA A 191 46.45 9.29 3.36
CA ALA A 191 45.91 8.65 4.54
C ALA A 191 46.06 9.59 5.75
N VAL A 192 45.07 9.64 6.64
CA VAL A 192 45.18 10.09 8.04
C VAL A 192 44.19 9.25 8.87
N THR A 193 44.62 8.19 9.55
CA THR A 193 44.93 8.07 11.00
C THR A 193 43.93 8.67 12.02
N ARG A 194 43.15 7.77 12.64
CA ARG A 194 43.18 7.36 14.07
C ARG A 194 42.92 8.42 15.18
N ARG A 195 41.89 8.18 16.01
CA ARG A 195 41.82 8.32 17.50
C ARG A 195 40.40 7.96 17.97
N THR A 196 40.14 6.85 18.67
CA THR A 196 40.23 6.57 20.13
C THR A 196 39.56 7.59 21.06
N GLY A 197 38.55 7.11 21.81
CA GLY A 197 37.97 7.71 23.02
C GLY A 197 36.64 7.01 23.32
N ARG A 198 36.58 5.91 24.10
CA ARG A 198 36.70 5.79 25.57
C ARG A 198 35.50 6.39 26.33
N ALA A 199 34.74 5.47 26.91
CA ALA A 199 34.01 5.50 28.19
C ALA A 199 33.02 6.65 28.50
N GLU A 200 31.79 6.31 28.91
CA GLU A 200 31.45 6.25 30.34
C GLU A 200 29.99 5.76 30.55
N ARG A 201 29.85 4.67 31.31
CA ARG A 201 28.76 4.52 32.28
C ARG A 201 29.04 5.52 33.40
N PRO A 202 27.99 5.97 34.10
CA PRO A 202 27.95 5.63 35.51
C PRO A 202 26.61 5.04 35.96
N ALA A 203 26.74 4.20 36.99
CA ALA A 203 25.68 3.59 37.77
C ALA A 203 25.22 4.51 38.92
N ARG A 204 24.25 3.99 39.70
CA ARG A 204 23.72 4.43 41.01
C ARG A 204 22.52 5.37 40.96
N ALA A 205 21.53 5.28 41.86
CA ALA A 205 21.22 4.30 42.91
C ALA A 205 19.78 4.56 43.40
N ALA A 206 19.19 3.50 43.95
CA ALA A 206 18.16 3.41 44.99
C ALA A 206 17.49 4.69 45.51
N ALA A 207 16.15 4.65 45.59
CA ALA A 207 15.45 4.94 46.85
C ALA A 207 14.03 4.35 46.85
N ALA A 208 13.73 3.64 47.93
CA ALA A 208 12.44 3.11 48.30
C ALA A 208 11.35 4.19 48.40
N ARG A 209 10.07 3.80 48.26
CA ARG A 209 9.06 3.88 49.34
C ARG A 209 7.64 3.51 48.87
N LYS A 210 7.03 2.63 49.69
CA LYS A 210 5.65 2.67 50.22
C LYS A 210 4.48 2.29 49.30
N THR A 211 3.95 1.10 49.58
CA THR A 211 2.53 0.72 49.57
C THR A 211 1.63 1.82 50.16
N PRO A 212 0.38 1.98 49.68
CA PRO A 212 -0.78 1.30 50.31
C PRO A 212 -1.93 1.02 49.28
N PRO A 213 -3.18 0.71 49.70
CA PRO A 213 -3.67 -0.64 49.98
C PRO A 213 -4.79 -1.10 49.02
N ALA A 214 -5.15 -2.37 49.19
CA ALA A 214 -6.21 -3.11 48.51
C ALA A 214 -7.55 -2.36 48.38
N ARG A 215 -8.09 -2.32 47.15
CA ARG A 215 -9.48 -1.95 46.88
C ARG A 215 -10.24 -3.20 46.42
N LYS A 216 -11.18 -3.63 47.26
CA LYS A 216 -12.09 -4.76 47.07
C LYS A 216 -12.91 -4.61 45.77
N THR A 217 -12.83 -5.61 44.91
CA THR A 217 -13.96 -6.13 44.14
C THR A 217 -15.02 -6.63 45.14
N THR A 218 -16.31 -6.37 45.00
CA THR A 218 -17.21 -6.94 43.99
C THR A 218 -18.47 -6.08 43.93
N GLY A 219 -18.93 -5.76 42.72
CA GLY A 219 -20.34 -5.42 42.50
C GLY A 219 -21.14 -6.70 42.29
N THR A 220 -22.39 -6.73 42.73
CA THR A 220 -23.47 -7.33 41.94
C THR A 220 -24.79 -6.63 42.23
N ARG A 221 -25.34 -6.02 41.18
CA ARG A 221 -26.72 -5.55 41.05
C ARG A 221 -27.70 -6.74 41.14
N ARG A 222 -28.91 -6.52 41.65
CA ARG A 222 -30.11 -6.81 40.84
C ARG A 222 -31.35 -6.09 41.35
N ALA A 223 -31.92 -5.30 40.44
CA ALA A 223 -33.24 -4.71 40.54
C ALA A 223 -34.30 -5.65 39.95
N LYS A 224 -35.54 -5.39 40.40
CA LYS A 224 -36.86 -5.95 40.06
C LYS A 224 -37.12 -6.22 38.57
N THR A 225 -37.86 -7.28 38.24
CA THR A 225 -39.10 -7.20 37.42
C THR A 225 -39.97 -8.48 37.49
N VAL A 226 -41.22 -8.30 37.94
CA VAL A 226 -42.53 -8.82 37.46
C VAL A 226 -42.60 -10.12 36.63
N ARG A 227 -43.41 -11.10 37.09
CA ARG A 227 -44.41 -11.77 36.24
C ARG A 227 -45.55 -12.39 37.04
N ALA A 228 -46.76 -11.86 36.83
CA ALA A 228 -48.02 -12.51 37.15
C ALA A 228 -48.47 -13.33 35.92
N GLN A 229 -48.94 -14.58 36.12
CA GLN A 229 -50.02 -15.17 35.31
C GLN A 229 -50.53 -16.50 35.89
N LYS A 230 -51.69 -16.41 36.56
CA LYS A 230 -52.94 -17.16 36.29
C LYS A 230 -52.84 -18.69 36.14
N ARG A 231 -53.29 -19.41 37.17
CA ARG A 231 -53.91 -20.74 37.07
C ARG A 231 -54.72 -21.06 38.34
N ARG A 232 -56.01 -20.75 38.30
CA ARG A 232 -57.15 -21.51 38.84
C ARG A 232 -58.42 -20.71 38.59
#